data_AF-A0A975VRN3-F1
#
_entry.id   AF-A0A975VRN3-F1
#
_cell.length_a   1.000
_cell.length_b   1.000
_cell.length_c   1.000
_cell.angle_alpha   90.00
_cell.angle_beta   90.00
_cell.angle_gamma   90.00
#
_symmetry.space_group_name_H-M   'P 1'
#
loop_
_entity.id
_entity.type
_entity.pdbx_description
1 polymer ?
#
loop_
_entity_poly.entity_id
_entity_poly.type
_entity_poly.pdbx_seq_one_letter_code
_entity_poly.pdbx_strand_id
1 'polypeptide(L)' 'MNASDDDLAKKAESEKLAMQREHEVDSLVRATGRSRVQVLNAMKVRGPSRDAVLRALGK' A
#
# COMPACT_ATOMS: atom_id res chain seq x y z
N MET A 1 -25.70 20.55 9.33
CA MET A 1 -24.61 19.65 9.72
C MET A 1 -23.42 20.02 8.85
N ASN A 2 -22.53 20.89 9.34
CA ASN A 2 -21.31 21.22 8.61
C ASN A 2 -20.28 20.14 8.93
N ALA A 3 -19.97 19.29 7.96
CA ALA A 3 -18.66 18.64 7.97
C ALA A 3 -17.64 19.77 8.00
N SER A 4 -16.84 19.85 9.05
CA SER A 4 -15.84 20.91 9.15
C SER A 4 -14.83 20.71 8.02
N ASP A 5 -14.24 21.77 7.47
CA ASP A 5 -13.23 21.66 6.41
C ASP A 5 -12.10 20.67 6.77
N ASP A 6 -11.85 20.46 8.07
CA ASP A 6 -10.99 19.41 8.63
C ASP A 6 -11.39 17.97 8.26
N ASP A 7 -12.69 17.65 8.23
CA ASP A 7 -13.17 16.31 7.88
C ASP A 7 -12.99 16.03 6.38
N LEU A 8 -13.10 17.05 5.53
CA LEU A 8 -12.85 16.94 4.10
C LEU A 8 -11.36 16.78 3.82
N ALA A 9 -10.50 17.55 4.50
CA ALA A 9 -9.05 17.45 4.35
C ALA A 9 -8.53 16.05 4.75
N LYS A 10 -8.99 15.50 5.89
CA LYS A 10 -8.60 14.15 6.35
C LYS A 10 -9.04 13.04 5.40
N LYS A 11 -10.21 13.18 4.79
CA LYS A 11 -10.71 12.22 3.78
C LYS A 11 -9.85 12.23 2.53
N ALA A 12 -9.55 13.41 1.99
CA ALA A 12 -8.70 13.56 0.81
C ALA A 12 -7.28 12.99 1.05
N GLU A 13 -6.71 13.22 2.25
CA GLU A 13 -5.43 12.65 2.62
C GLU A 13 -5.48 11.11 2.70
N SER A 14 -6.57 10.56 3.24
CA SER A 14 -6.79 9.11 3.33
C SER A 14 -6.91 8.45 1.96
N GLU A 15 -7.62 9.08 1.03
CA GLU A 15 -7.77 8.60 -0.35
C GLU A 15 -6.43 8.60 -1.09
N LYS A 16 -5.65 9.68 -0.95
CA LYS A 16 -4.30 9.76 -1.52
C LYS A 16 -3.40 8.66 -0.96
N LEU A 17 -3.46 8.41 0.34
CA LEU A 17 -2.69 7.35 0.99
C LEU A 17 -3.11 5.96 0.48
N ALA A 18 -4.41 5.74 0.24
CA ALA A 18 -4.92 4.49 -0.31
C ALA A 18 -4.43 4.27 -1.75
N MET A 19 -4.50 5.30 -2.61
CA MET A 19 -3.99 5.23 -3.98
C MET A 19 -2.48 4.95 -4.02
N GLN A 20 -1.70 5.58 -3.15
CA GLN A 20 -0.26 5.31 -3.06
C GLN A 20 0.04 3.86 -2.68
N ARG A 21 -0.74 3.28 -1.76
CA ARG A 21 -0.61 1.86 -1.38
C ARG A 21 -0.97 0.92 -2.52
N GLU A 22 -2.05 1.21 -3.24
CA GLU A 22 -2.45 0.45 -4.43
C GLU A 22 -1.32 0.43 -5.48
N HIS A 23 -0.73 1.59 -5.78
CA HIS A 23 0.39 1.70 -6.72
C HIS A 23 1.65 0.93 -6.28
N GLU A 24 1.95 0.93 -4.97
CA GLU A 24 3.09 0.18 -4.44
C GLU A 24 2.87 -1.34 -4.55
N VAL A 25 1.65 -1.81 -4.23
CA VAL A 25 1.28 -3.22 -4.38
C VAL A 25 1.41 -3.67 -5.83
N ASP A 26 0.90 -2.88 -6.78
CA ASP A 26 1.01 -3.19 -8.21
C ASP A 26 2.46 -3.24 -8.69
N SER A 27 3.29 -2.32 -8.20
CA SER A 27 4.73 -2.29 -8.50
C SER A 27 5.43 -3.55 -7.99
N LEU A 28 5.11 -3.98 -6.77
CA LEU A 28 5.65 -5.19 -6.16
C LEU A 28 5.16 -6.46 -6.88
N VAL A 29 3.89 -6.51 -7.30
CA VAL A 29 3.36 -7.62 -8.12
C VAL A 29 4.15 -7.74 -9.42
N ARG A 30 4.37 -6.63 -10.14
CA ARG A 30 5.16 -6.61 -11.39
C ARG A 30 6.61 -7.00 -11.17
N ALA A 31 7.25 -6.49 -10.11
CA ALA A 31 8.65 -6.78 -9.81
C ALA A 31 8.89 -8.25 -9.38
N THR A 32 7.93 -8.82 -8.64
CA THR A 32 8.08 -10.15 -8.02
C THR A 32 7.49 -11.27 -8.87
N GLY A 33 6.52 -10.96 -9.72
CA GLY A 33 5.70 -11.95 -10.43
C GLY A 33 4.74 -12.73 -9.50
N ARG A 34 4.58 -12.28 -8.25
CA ARG A 34 3.74 -12.92 -7.24
C ARG A 34 2.32 -12.38 -7.29
N SER A 35 1.37 -13.11 -6.72
CA SER A 35 -0.01 -12.64 -6.65
C SER A 35 -0.15 -11.45 -5.70
N ARG A 36 -1.16 -10.62 -5.94
CA ARG A 36 -1.50 -9.48 -5.06
C ARG A 36 -1.66 -9.91 -3.59
N VAL A 37 -2.27 -11.07 -3.35
CA VAL A 37 -2.48 -11.64 -2.01
C VAL A 37 -1.14 -11.96 -1.33
N GLN A 38 -0.18 -12.52 -2.07
CA GLN A 38 1.16 -12.81 -1.54
C GLN A 38 1.93 -11.53 -1.17
N VAL A 39 1.84 -10.51 -2.02
CA VAL A 39 2.45 -9.19 -1.77
C VAL A 39 1.83 -8.54 -0.53
N LEU A 40 0.51 -8.50 -0.42
CA LEU A 40 -0.20 -7.94 0.73
C LEU A 40 0.13 -8.68 2.03
N ASN A 41 0.22 -10.01 1.99
CA ASN A 41 0.64 -10.79 3.16
C ASN A 41 2.09 -10.48 3.56
N ALA A 42 3.01 -10.36 2.60
CA ALA A 42 4.39 -9.98 2.87
C ALA A 42 4.48 -8.57 3.48
N MET A 43 3.72 -7.59 2.95
CA MET A 43 3.62 -6.24 3.51
C MET A 43 3.06 -6.24 4.93
N LYS A 44 2.06 -7.07 5.23
CA LYS A 44 1.49 -7.21 6.57
C LYS A 44 2.50 -7.78 7.57
N VAL A 45 3.32 -8.74 7.15
CA VAL A 45 4.27 -9.44 8.02
C VAL A 45 5.58 -8.67 8.20
N ARG A 46 6.08 -8.00 7.14
CA ARG A 46 7.39 -7.33 7.13
C ARG A 46 7.31 -5.80 7.21
N GLY A 47 6.10 -5.25 7.14
CA GLY A 47 5.86 -3.82 7.03
C GLY A 47 5.88 -3.32 5.59
N PRO A 48 5.58 -2.02 5.36
CA PRO A 48 5.44 -1.44 4.03
C PRO A 48 6.77 -1.18 3.31
N SER A 49 7.91 -1.57 3.90
CA SER A 49 9.23 -1.41 3.27
C SER A 49 9.33 -2.31 2.04
N ARG A 50 9.46 -1.68 0.87
CA ARG A 50 9.63 -2.37 -0.42
C ARG A 50 10.74 -3.43 -0.37
N ASP A 51 11.91 -3.07 0.14
CA ASP A 51 13.06 -3.99 0.24
C ASP A 51 12.79 -5.17 1.18
N ALA A 52 12.08 -4.95 2.28
CA ALA A 52 11.70 -6.03 3.18
C ALA A 52 10.71 -7.00 2.53
N VAL A 53 9.77 -6.48 1.74
CA VAL A 53 8.80 -7.27 0.98
C VAL A 53 9.47 -8.04 -0.16
N LEU A 54 10.37 -7.41 -0.91
CA LEU A 54 11.12 -8.05 -1.98
C LEU A 54 11.96 -9.21 -1.46
N ARG A 55 12.72 -9.00 -0.38
CA ARG A 55 13.49 -10.06 0.29
C ARG A 55 12.61 -11.21 0.76
N ALA A 56 11.44 -10.91 1.33
CA ALA A 56 10.49 -11.94 1.77
C ALA A 56 9.88 -12.75 0.62
N LEU A 57 9.84 -12.19 -0.60
CA LEU A 57 9.31 -12.84 -1.80
C LEU A 57 10.40 -13.50 -2.66
N GLY A 58 11.67 -13.42 -2.24
CA GLY A 58 12.82 -14.04 -2.89
C GLY A 58 13.39 -13.23 -4.06
N LYS A 59 13.32 -11.90 -3.98
CA LYS A 59 13.91 -10.95 -4.93
C LYS A 59 15.06 -10.17 -4.30
#